data_AF-A0A6J8AY90-F1
#
_entry.id   AF-A0A6J8AY90-F1
#
_cell.length_a   1.000
_cell.length_b   1.000
_cell.length_c   1.000
_cell.angle_alpha   90.00
_cell.angle_beta   90.00
_cell.angle_gamma   90.00
#
_symmetry.space_group_name_H-M   'P 1'
#
loop_
_entity.id
_entity.type
_entity.pdbx_description
1 polymer ?
#
loop_
_entity_poly.entity_id
_entity_poly.type
_entity_poly.pdbx_seq_one_letter_code
_entity_poly.pdbx_strand_id
1 'polypeptide(L)'
;MINKALESALSPYKALCIDKRNALERGSLYLWSKLALNSNTLKSHTLNFTRDKKMNIDFSLYLNIEIARLFHTTAVFHSVHQRQDEALADQEQLLNIMTAIDIPQDICTEFMSVKIPLLEKERSVIQDCLSAVLSLQSEKGETLLTDEPEMLRIKGNEAFKDNRYHDAIQYYTEGIRFSKEDLVDVRLYSNRSLMYLKINDNENALKDAEKCIILAPKQWKAHCWKAYAMANLVRNGHLPAEFEKVCLASACIAAELNDECLLEYKMKINYPLVVYKIIQKSDDLGLEISSLEQRPYTSLLLKSGYYKLLDPVVTTKSVQIIGIEDNVEIDLKHCFLIFRQPDSSFVITFQREKQIHIHFENVSFVSGSAQIGVLSNAIATFYRCKISNGPKGCDDFPKCNGGSGCVRKAGECNRQGKNKGFANFASGQVGYPGIWVDSGGKLIVQNCILDRCGGGGVLADGDNACLEIRHCTIQNMRQMGVEARNGGMVKVEDNVIIDNQFHGIAIGPRGYGVLSRNLIQGNGQEGIFCGGMLNPNSIHKLEMMSEETSRQEHNNSERIIRDVIGWWYLRSFWK
;
A
#
# COMPACT_ATOMS: atom_id res chain seq x y z
N MET A 1 13.13 -12.38 -18.94
CA MET A 1 13.23 -13.10 -17.65
C MET A 1 14.32 -14.16 -17.67
N ILE A 2 14.28 -15.16 -18.57
CA ILE A 2 15.29 -16.23 -18.65
C ILE A 2 16.73 -15.70 -18.77
N ASN A 3 17.00 -14.74 -19.68
CA ASN A 3 18.33 -14.13 -19.84
C ASN A 3 18.87 -13.54 -18.53
N LYS A 4 18.07 -12.75 -17.80
CA LYS A 4 18.45 -12.19 -16.49
C LYS A 4 18.78 -13.26 -15.45
N ALA A 5 18.13 -14.42 -15.51
CA ALA A 5 18.45 -15.56 -14.63
C ALA A 5 19.76 -16.26 -15.04
N LEU A 6 20.05 -16.34 -16.34
CA LEU A 6 21.30 -16.89 -16.88
C LEU A 6 22.51 -15.95 -16.62
N GLU A 7 22.32 -14.64 -16.72
CA GLU A 7 23.28 -13.60 -16.34
C GLU A 7 23.62 -13.61 -14.84
N SER A 8 22.64 -13.98 -13.98
CA SER A 8 22.79 -13.98 -12.52
C SER A 8 23.29 -15.32 -11.96
N ALA A 9 23.24 -16.39 -12.74
CA ALA A 9 23.77 -17.70 -12.37
C ALA A 9 25.27 -17.78 -12.65
N LEU A 10 25.98 -18.64 -11.92
CA LEU A 10 27.37 -18.95 -12.25
C LEU A 10 27.45 -19.76 -13.55
N SER A 11 28.57 -19.67 -14.27
CA SER A 11 28.84 -20.59 -15.36
C SER A 11 29.23 -21.98 -14.81
N PRO A 12 29.04 -23.08 -15.57
CA PRO A 12 29.46 -24.40 -15.11
C PRO A 12 30.96 -24.50 -14.78
N TYR A 13 31.81 -23.74 -15.49
CA TYR A 13 33.23 -23.61 -15.15
C TYR A 13 33.43 -22.98 -13.77
N LYS A 14 32.77 -21.86 -13.48
CA LYS A 14 32.82 -21.24 -12.15
C LYS A 14 32.25 -22.17 -11.08
N ALA A 15 31.19 -22.92 -11.37
CA ALA A 15 30.60 -23.90 -10.46
C ALA A 15 31.60 -25.00 -10.00
N LEU A 16 32.57 -25.37 -10.85
CA LEU A 16 33.64 -26.31 -10.52
C LEU A 16 34.78 -25.71 -9.68
N CYS A 17 34.95 -24.39 -9.67
CA CYS A 17 36.10 -23.70 -9.08
C CYS A 17 35.84 -23.00 -7.72
N ILE A 18 34.61 -23.08 -7.18
CA ILE A 18 34.17 -22.35 -5.97
C ILE A 18 34.71 -22.93 -4.66
N ASP A 19 35.09 -22.06 -3.72
CA ASP A 19 35.19 -22.44 -2.30
C ASP A 19 33.80 -22.33 -1.63
N LYS A 20 33.25 -23.49 -1.26
CA LYS A 20 31.94 -23.64 -0.59
C LYS A 20 31.82 -22.87 0.73
N ARG A 21 32.89 -22.25 1.25
CA ARG A 21 32.91 -21.42 2.47
C ARG A 21 32.49 -19.96 2.25
N ASN A 22 32.57 -19.40 1.03
CA ASN A 22 32.21 -18.00 0.80
C ASN A 22 30.68 -17.80 0.73
N ALA A 23 30.15 -16.86 1.52
CA ALA A 23 28.71 -16.61 1.61
C ALA A 23 28.10 -16.00 0.33
N LEU A 24 28.85 -15.16 -0.39
CA LEU A 24 28.36 -14.54 -1.63
C LEU A 24 28.24 -15.58 -2.76
N GLU A 25 29.24 -16.47 -2.87
CA GLU A 25 29.29 -17.53 -3.89
C GLU A 25 28.20 -18.59 -3.68
N ARG A 26 27.77 -18.84 -2.43
CA ARG A 26 26.64 -19.76 -2.13
C ARG A 26 25.33 -19.33 -2.79
N GLY A 27 25.03 -18.03 -2.85
CA GLY A 27 23.80 -17.53 -3.48
C GLY A 27 23.77 -17.81 -4.98
N SER A 28 24.88 -17.52 -5.67
CA SER A 28 24.99 -17.74 -7.12
C SER A 28 25.16 -19.22 -7.48
N LEU A 29 25.77 -20.03 -6.60
CA LEU A 29 25.81 -21.50 -6.72
C LEU A 29 24.41 -22.12 -6.60
N TYR A 30 23.59 -21.65 -5.66
CA TYR A 30 22.19 -22.08 -5.53
C TYR A 30 21.35 -21.75 -6.77
N LEU A 31 21.51 -20.54 -7.33
CA LEU A 31 20.85 -20.16 -8.59
C LEU A 31 21.29 -21.06 -9.75
N TRP A 32 22.59 -21.37 -9.87
CA TRP A 32 23.08 -22.29 -10.88
C TRP A 32 22.54 -23.72 -10.72
N SER A 33 22.53 -24.27 -9.50
CA SER A 33 21.98 -25.61 -9.24
C SER A 33 20.49 -25.69 -9.58
N LYS A 34 19.72 -24.64 -9.28
CA LYS A 34 18.29 -24.54 -9.64
C LYS A 34 18.09 -24.43 -11.15
N LEU A 35 18.95 -23.70 -11.85
CA LEU A 35 18.97 -23.65 -13.31
C LEU A 35 19.29 -25.03 -13.90
N ALA A 36 20.31 -25.72 -13.40
CA ALA A 36 20.73 -27.04 -13.88
C ALA A 36 19.60 -28.08 -13.79
N LEU A 37 18.90 -28.14 -12.65
CA LEU A 37 17.73 -29.02 -12.45
C LEU A 37 16.58 -28.77 -13.44
N ASN A 38 16.42 -27.54 -13.95
CA ASN A 38 15.35 -27.16 -14.87
C ASN A 38 15.82 -27.00 -16.34
N SER A 39 17.13 -27.16 -16.58
CA SER A 39 17.80 -26.82 -17.83
C SER A 39 17.25 -27.60 -19.03
N ASN A 40 17.05 -28.90 -18.89
CA ASN A 40 16.53 -29.78 -19.94
C ASN A 40 15.08 -29.42 -20.36
N THR A 41 14.23 -29.04 -19.40
CA THR A 41 12.85 -28.57 -19.67
C THR A 41 12.86 -27.25 -20.42
N LEU A 42 13.68 -26.29 -19.97
CA LEU A 42 13.87 -25.00 -20.63
C LEU A 42 14.40 -25.17 -22.07
N LYS A 43 15.44 -26.00 -22.25
CA LYS A 43 16.00 -26.37 -23.57
C LYS A 43 14.92 -26.95 -24.49
N SER A 44 14.09 -27.85 -23.98
CA SER A 44 13.01 -28.48 -24.75
C SER A 44 11.94 -27.47 -25.21
N HIS A 45 11.59 -26.49 -24.36
CA HIS A 45 10.70 -25.39 -24.77
C HIS A 45 11.33 -24.51 -25.85
N THR A 46 12.62 -24.15 -25.73
CA THR A 46 13.33 -23.37 -26.74
C THR A 46 13.40 -24.09 -28.09
N LEU A 47 13.70 -25.39 -28.09
CA LEU A 47 13.75 -26.22 -29.32
C LEU A 47 12.37 -26.43 -29.97
N ASN A 48 11.31 -26.50 -29.18
CA ASN A 48 9.94 -26.57 -29.72
C ASN A 48 9.50 -25.23 -30.31
N PHE A 49 9.90 -24.11 -29.69
CA PHE A 49 9.60 -22.76 -30.18
C PHE A 49 10.24 -22.48 -31.55
N THR A 50 11.47 -22.94 -31.79
CA THR A 50 12.14 -22.76 -33.11
C THR A 50 11.67 -23.73 -34.19
N ARG A 51 10.98 -24.82 -33.84
CA ARG A 51 10.46 -25.80 -34.81
C ARG A 51 9.10 -25.42 -35.39
N ASP A 52 8.37 -24.49 -34.78
CA ASP A 52 7.02 -24.11 -35.25
C ASP A 52 7.10 -23.18 -36.48
N LYS A 53 7.10 -23.79 -37.66
CA LYS A 53 7.24 -23.14 -38.99
C LYS A 53 6.19 -22.06 -39.31
N LYS A 54 5.22 -21.80 -38.43
CA LYS A 54 4.16 -20.78 -38.62
C LYS A 54 4.57 -19.37 -38.25
N MET A 55 5.63 -19.17 -37.48
CA MET A 55 6.13 -17.83 -37.15
C MET A 55 7.45 -17.58 -37.89
N ASN A 56 7.54 -16.45 -38.60
CA ASN A 56 8.82 -15.88 -39.06
C ASN A 56 9.57 -15.31 -37.84
N ILE A 57 10.01 -16.19 -36.94
CA ILE A 57 10.90 -15.83 -35.83
C ILE A 57 12.28 -15.63 -36.41
N ASP A 58 12.87 -14.47 -36.14
CA ASP A 58 14.24 -14.17 -36.53
C ASP A 58 15.20 -15.16 -35.85
N PHE A 59 16.03 -15.83 -36.65
CA PHE A 59 17.05 -16.79 -36.17
C PHE A 59 18.02 -16.13 -35.18
N SER A 60 18.19 -14.81 -35.23
CA SER A 60 18.97 -14.02 -34.27
C SER A 60 18.54 -14.21 -32.80
N LEU A 61 17.25 -14.51 -32.54
CA LEU A 61 16.75 -14.73 -31.18
C LEU A 61 17.20 -16.08 -30.58
N TYR A 62 17.50 -17.07 -31.42
CA TYR A 62 18.01 -18.37 -30.98
C TYR A 62 19.54 -18.37 -30.83
N LEU A 63 20.22 -17.64 -31.72
CA LEU A 63 21.67 -17.51 -31.77
C LEU A 63 22.15 -16.40 -30.82
N ASN A 64 22.23 -16.72 -29.52
CA ASN A 64 22.81 -15.84 -28.52
C ASN A 64 23.54 -16.58 -27.38
N ILE A 65 24.37 -15.84 -26.63
CA ILE A 65 25.23 -16.34 -25.55
C ILE A 65 24.43 -16.98 -24.41
N GLU A 66 23.22 -16.49 -24.11
CA GLU A 66 22.41 -17.03 -23.02
C GLU A 66 21.82 -18.41 -23.37
N ILE A 67 21.42 -18.62 -24.64
CA ILE A 67 21.05 -19.95 -25.12
C ILE A 67 22.27 -20.90 -25.10
N ALA A 68 23.46 -20.44 -25.50
CA ALA A 68 24.69 -21.22 -25.35
C ALA A 68 24.96 -21.62 -23.87
N ARG A 69 24.79 -20.69 -22.90
CA ARG A 69 24.89 -20.99 -21.45
C ARG A 69 23.87 -22.03 -20.99
N LEU A 70 22.65 -22.00 -21.52
CA LEU A 70 21.62 -23.00 -21.22
C LEU A 70 22.02 -24.39 -21.74
N PHE A 71 22.48 -24.52 -22.98
CA PHE A 71 22.95 -25.80 -23.53
C PHE A 71 24.18 -26.32 -22.77
N HIS A 72 25.18 -25.47 -22.47
CA HIS A 72 26.34 -25.86 -21.66
C HIS A 72 25.93 -26.37 -20.27
N THR A 73 25.02 -25.68 -19.59
CA THR A 73 24.51 -26.11 -18.27
C THR A 73 23.75 -27.43 -18.37
N THR A 74 23.01 -27.66 -19.46
CA THR A 74 22.28 -28.92 -19.70
C THR A 74 23.24 -30.08 -19.98
N ALA A 75 24.27 -29.88 -20.81
CA ALA A 75 25.31 -30.88 -21.09
C ALA A 75 26.04 -31.34 -19.81
N VAL A 76 26.44 -30.37 -18.97
CA VAL A 76 27.05 -30.63 -17.66
C VAL A 76 26.10 -31.42 -16.76
N PHE A 77 24.83 -31.03 -16.68
CA PHE A 77 23.81 -31.74 -15.90
C PHE A 77 23.62 -33.21 -16.36
N HIS A 78 23.47 -33.44 -17.66
CA HIS A 78 23.34 -34.79 -18.23
C HIS A 78 24.60 -35.65 -18.00
N SER A 79 25.79 -35.05 -18.12
CA SER A 79 27.06 -35.72 -17.82
C SER A 79 27.18 -36.14 -16.35
N VAL A 80 26.71 -35.32 -15.40
CA VAL A 80 26.66 -35.69 -13.97
C VAL A 80 25.69 -36.84 -13.74
N HIS A 81 24.56 -36.88 -14.43
CA HIS A 81 23.57 -37.94 -14.34
C HIS A 81 23.86 -39.18 -15.22
N GLN A 82 25.10 -39.36 -15.72
CA GLN A 82 25.53 -40.48 -16.58
C GLN A 82 24.81 -40.61 -17.93
N ARG A 83 24.09 -39.58 -18.38
CA ARG A 83 23.41 -39.56 -19.68
C ARG A 83 24.34 -39.01 -20.75
N GLN A 84 25.39 -39.78 -21.08
CA GLN A 84 26.48 -39.27 -21.91
C GLN A 84 26.03 -38.95 -23.34
N ASP A 85 25.09 -39.71 -23.91
CA ASP A 85 24.54 -39.44 -25.26
C ASP A 85 23.79 -38.09 -25.28
N GLU A 86 22.96 -37.83 -24.26
CA GLU A 86 22.26 -36.54 -24.09
C GLU A 86 23.25 -35.39 -23.84
N ALA A 87 24.32 -35.64 -23.07
CA ALA A 87 25.34 -34.64 -22.74
C ALA A 87 26.18 -34.23 -23.96
N LEU A 88 26.58 -35.21 -24.78
CA LEU A 88 27.33 -34.99 -26.02
C LEU A 88 26.48 -34.29 -27.09
N ALA A 89 25.20 -34.67 -27.23
CA ALA A 89 24.28 -33.98 -28.12
C ALA A 89 24.08 -32.50 -27.73
N ASP A 90 23.97 -32.21 -26.44
CA ASP A 90 23.87 -30.83 -25.94
C ASP A 90 25.17 -30.03 -26.13
N GLN A 91 26.34 -30.69 -26.05
CA GLN A 91 27.64 -30.09 -26.33
C GLN A 91 27.83 -29.82 -27.83
N GLU A 92 27.34 -30.69 -28.72
CA GLU A 92 27.36 -30.46 -30.17
C GLU A 92 26.49 -29.26 -30.55
N GLN A 93 25.28 -29.15 -29.97
CA GLN A 93 24.40 -27.99 -30.18
C GLN A 93 25.02 -26.70 -29.63
N LEU A 94 25.69 -26.75 -28.46
CA LEU A 94 26.49 -25.64 -27.96
C LEU A 94 27.54 -25.20 -28.98
N LEU A 95 28.35 -26.13 -29.51
CA LEU A 95 29.41 -25.80 -30.47
C LEU A 95 28.84 -25.20 -31.76
N ASN A 96 27.74 -25.74 -32.28
CA ASN A 96 27.04 -25.20 -33.45
C ASN A 96 26.57 -23.75 -33.23
N ILE A 97 26.05 -23.43 -32.03
CA ILE A 97 25.72 -22.05 -31.67
C ILE A 97 27.00 -21.22 -31.58
N MET A 98 28.04 -21.68 -30.88
CA MET A 98 29.31 -20.96 -30.70
C MET A 98 30.02 -20.63 -32.02
N THR A 99 29.89 -21.47 -33.06
CA THR A 99 30.44 -21.18 -34.39
C THR A 99 29.59 -20.22 -35.22
N ALA A 100 28.34 -19.96 -34.82
CA ALA A 100 27.39 -19.10 -35.52
C ALA A 100 27.26 -17.69 -34.91
N ILE A 101 27.93 -17.41 -33.78
CA ILE A 101 27.93 -16.10 -33.12
C ILE A 101 29.34 -15.67 -32.67
N ASP A 102 29.63 -14.37 -32.74
CA ASP A 102 30.86 -13.79 -32.18
C ASP A 102 30.80 -13.79 -30.65
N ILE A 103 31.43 -14.78 -30.01
CA ILE A 103 31.50 -14.90 -28.55
C ILE A 103 32.81 -14.27 -28.02
N PRO A 104 32.76 -13.43 -26.97
CA PRO A 104 33.93 -12.96 -26.25
C PRO A 104 34.89 -14.09 -25.83
N GLN A 105 36.20 -13.88 -26.00
CA GLN A 105 37.22 -14.91 -25.84
C GLN A 105 37.26 -15.51 -24.42
N ASP A 106 36.95 -14.72 -23.40
CA ASP A 106 36.81 -15.13 -22.01
C ASP A 106 35.65 -16.12 -21.83
N ILE A 107 34.47 -15.81 -22.37
CA ILE A 107 33.29 -16.68 -22.32
C ILE A 107 33.53 -17.96 -23.14
N CYS A 108 34.17 -17.86 -24.31
CA CYS A 108 34.59 -19.01 -25.11
C CYS A 108 35.54 -19.94 -24.32
N THR A 109 36.47 -19.36 -23.56
CA THR A 109 37.38 -20.11 -22.69
C THR A 109 36.63 -20.80 -21.54
N GLU A 110 35.62 -20.16 -20.93
CA GLU A 110 34.76 -20.78 -19.91
C GLU A 110 33.93 -21.96 -20.46
N PHE A 111 33.45 -21.88 -21.71
CA PHE A 111 32.77 -23.00 -22.38
C PHE A 111 33.73 -24.18 -22.61
N MET A 112 34.93 -23.92 -23.14
CA MET A 112 35.88 -24.97 -23.54
C MET A 112 36.67 -25.58 -22.37
N SER A 113 36.69 -24.93 -21.21
CA SER A 113 37.40 -25.40 -20.02
C SER A 113 36.69 -26.56 -19.30
N VAL A 114 35.38 -26.73 -19.50
CA VAL A 114 34.63 -27.87 -18.95
C VAL A 114 34.55 -28.97 -20.02
N LYS A 115 35.16 -30.12 -19.75
CA LYS A 115 35.12 -31.26 -20.66
C LYS A 115 33.90 -32.13 -20.39
N ILE A 116 33.21 -32.53 -21.46
CA ILE A 116 32.11 -33.49 -21.44
C ILE A 116 32.57 -34.73 -22.23
N PRO A 117 32.43 -35.97 -21.71
CA PRO A 117 32.02 -36.31 -20.34
C PRO A 117 32.96 -35.73 -19.27
N LEU A 118 32.37 -35.35 -18.13
CA LEU A 118 33.11 -34.88 -16.94
C LEU A 118 33.99 -35.99 -16.36
N LEU A 119 35.17 -35.61 -15.86
CA LEU A 119 36.01 -36.50 -15.08
C LEU A 119 35.33 -36.86 -13.75
N GLU A 120 35.63 -38.03 -13.20
CA GLU A 120 35.00 -38.53 -11.97
C GLU A 120 35.12 -37.57 -10.78
N LYS A 121 36.25 -36.85 -10.68
CA LYS A 121 36.45 -35.80 -9.66
C LYS A 121 35.53 -34.59 -9.86
N GLU A 122 35.42 -34.08 -11.09
CA GLU A 122 34.56 -32.95 -11.46
C GLU A 122 33.09 -33.31 -11.25
N ARG A 123 32.73 -34.53 -11.67
CA ARG A 123 31.42 -35.13 -11.45
C ARG A 123 31.08 -35.24 -9.97
N SER A 124 32.01 -35.69 -9.11
CA SER A 124 31.82 -35.70 -7.65
C SER A 124 31.57 -34.29 -7.12
N VAL A 125 32.41 -33.31 -7.49
CA VAL A 125 32.28 -31.92 -7.04
C VAL A 125 30.91 -31.33 -7.39
N ILE A 126 30.43 -31.52 -8.63
CA ILE A 126 29.12 -31.03 -9.05
C ILE A 126 27.99 -31.84 -8.40
N GLN A 127 28.12 -33.16 -8.29
CA GLN A 127 27.14 -34.01 -7.61
C GLN A 127 27.00 -33.62 -6.13
N ASP A 128 28.09 -33.22 -5.48
CA ASP A 128 28.12 -32.68 -4.12
C ASP A 128 27.54 -31.26 -4.03
N CYS A 129 27.65 -30.44 -5.07
CA CYS A 129 26.99 -29.13 -5.13
C CYS A 129 25.48 -29.29 -5.31
N LEU A 130 25.03 -30.18 -6.21
CA LEU A 130 23.63 -30.51 -6.40
C LEU A 130 23.03 -31.17 -5.16
N SER A 131 23.73 -32.14 -4.56
CA SER A 131 23.26 -32.83 -3.35
C SER A 131 23.29 -31.94 -2.11
N ALA A 132 24.23 -30.99 -1.99
CA ALA A 132 24.19 -29.96 -0.95
C ALA A 132 22.94 -29.07 -1.05
N VAL A 133 22.43 -28.81 -2.26
CA VAL A 133 21.13 -28.14 -2.42
C VAL A 133 19.98 -29.07 -2.03
N LEU A 134 20.05 -30.37 -2.37
CA LEU A 134 19.05 -31.37 -1.97
C LEU A 134 19.07 -31.71 -0.46
N SER A 135 20.15 -31.45 0.27
CA SER A 135 20.23 -31.62 1.73
C SER A 135 20.05 -30.31 2.50
N LEU A 136 20.29 -29.15 1.89
CA LEU A 136 19.75 -27.87 2.36
C LEU A 136 18.21 -27.86 2.32
N GLN A 137 17.58 -28.66 1.44
CA GLN A 137 16.13 -28.93 1.47
C GLN A 137 15.69 -29.79 2.67
N SER A 138 16.60 -30.49 3.38
CA SER A 138 16.25 -31.41 4.47
C SER A 138 16.56 -30.90 5.88
N GLU A 139 17.62 -30.10 6.08
CA GLU A 139 18.04 -29.64 7.42
C GLU A 139 17.68 -28.18 7.76
N LYS A 140 17.14 -27.43 6.80
CA LYS A 140 16.44 -26.16 7.07
C LYS A 140 15.14 -26.12 6.31
N GLY A 141 14.03 -26.19 7.05
CA GLY A 141 12.66 -26.23 6.51
C GLY A 141 12.17 -24.90 5.92
N GLU A 142 12.80 -24.43 4.85
CA GLU A 142 12.24 -23.45 3.91
C GLU A 142 12.06 -24.14 2.55
N THR A 143 10.83 -24.52 2.18
CA THR A 143 9.83 -23.69 1.46
C THR A 143 10.27 -23.29 0.03
N LEU A 144 9.37 -23.48 -0.95
CA LEU A 144 9.47 -23.22 -2.41
C LEU A 144 10.20 -24.27 -3.28
N LEU A 145 9.55 -25.00 -4.20
CA LEU A 145 8.13 -25.03 -4.60
C LEU A 145 7.74 -26.45 -5.07
N THR A 146 6.62 -26.98 -4.55
CA THR A 146 5.61 -27.77 -5.33
C THR A 146 4.34 -28.08 -4.54
N ASP A 147 4.29 -27.76 -3.24
CA ASP A 147 3.20 -28.14 -2.34
C ASP A 147 1.84 -27.46 -2.67
N GLU A 148 0.78 -27.95 -2.01
CA GLU A 148 -0.66 -27.77 -2.31
C GLU A 148 -1.14 -26.45 -2.96
N PRO A 149 -0.72 -25.24 -2.54
CA PRO A 149 -1.23 -23.98 -3.09
C PRO A 149 -1.16 -23.87 -4.62
N GLU A 150 -0.10 -24.33 -5.28
CA GLU A 150 0.01 -24.24 -6.76
C GLU A 150 -0.96 -25.21 -7.46
N MET A 151 -1.14 -26.42 -6.93
CA MET A 151 -2.11 -27.40 -7.45
C MET A 151 -3.55 -26.90 -7.28
N LEU A 152 -3.85 -26.27 -6.14
CA LEU A 152 -5.15 -25.64 -5.88
C LEU A 152 -5.37 -24.43 -6.78
N ARG A 153 -4.32 -23.62 -7.05
CA ARG A 153 -4.38 -22.54 -8.04
C ARG A 153 -4.70 -23.07 -9.44
N ILE A 154 -4.09 -24.19 -9.86
CA ILE A 154 -4.36 -24.82 -11.16
C ILE A 154 -5.81 -25.30 -11.26
N LYS A 155 -6.30 -26.06 -10.26
CA LYS A 155 -7.71 -26.50 -10.18
C LYS A 155 -8.69 -25.33 -10.21
N GLY A 156 -8.38 -24.23 -9.52
CA GLY A 156 -9.17 -23.00 -9.57
C GLY A 156 -9.20 -22.35 -10.96
N ASN A 157 -8.08 -22.38 -11.71
CA ASN A 157 -8.04 -21.89 -13.09
C ASN A 157 -8.85 -22.78 -14.05
N GLU A 158 -8.90 -24.10 -13.81
CA GLU A 158 -9.72 -25.04 -14.58
C GLU A 158 -11.21 -24.80 -14.32
N ALA A 159 -11.62 -24.77 -13.05
CA ALA A 159 -12.99 -24.42 -12.66
C ALA A 159 -13.42 -23.05 -13.22
N PHE A 160 -12.52 -22.06 -13.27
CA PHE A 160 -12.78 -20.77 -13.91
C PHE A 160 -13.05 -20.88 -15.41
N LYS A 161 -12.28 -21.69 -16.16
CA LYS A 161 -12.53 -21.94 -17.60
C LYS A 161 -13.90 -22.59 -17.84
N ASP A 162 -14.33 -23.47 -16.93
CA ASP A 162 -15.64 -24.10 -16.94
C ASP A 162 -16.79 -23.18 -16.50
N ASN A 163 -16.50 -21.91 -16.14
CA ASN A 163 -17.41 -20.96 -15.50
C ASN A 163 -17.96 -21.38 -14.13
N ARG A 164 -17.32 -22.35 -13.46
CA ARG A 164 -17.64 -22.80 -12.10
C ARG A 164 -16.99 -21.89 -11.06
N TYR A 165 -17.51 -20.67 -10.95
CA TYR A 165 -16.88 -19.60 -10.15
C TYR A 165 -16.87 -19.90 -8.64
N HIS A 166 -17.90 -20.56 -8.09
CA HIS A 166 -17.92 -20.94 -6.67
C HIS A 166 -16.86 -22.02 -6.34
N ASP A 167 -16.74 -23.06 -7.17
CA ASP A 167 -15.68 -24.07 -7.05
C ASP A 167 -14.29 -23.42 -7.11
N ALA A 168 -14.09 -22.48 -8.05
CA ALA A 168 -12.84 -21.73 -8.16
C ALA A 168 -12.53 -20.92 -6.88
N ILE A 169 -13.52 -20.24 -6.29
CA ILE A 169 -13.38 -19.54 -5.00
C ILE A 169 -12.96 -20.50 -3.89
N GLN A 170 -13.53 -21.71 -3.82
CA GLN A 170 -13.15 -22.71 -2.85
C GLN A 170 -11.70 -23.15 -3.04
N TYR A 171 -11.29 -23.54 -4.26
CA TYR A 171 -9.90 -23.94 -4.53
C TYR A 171 -8.89 -22.83 -4.20
N TYR A 172 -9.16 -21.57 -4.57
CA TYR A 172 -8.28 -20.46 -4.20
C TYR A 172 -8.27 -20.20 -2.68
N THR A 173 -9.39 -20.41 -1.98
CA THR A 173 -9.47 -20.24 -0.52
C THR A 173 -8.67 -21.30 0.22
N GLU A 174 -8.75 -22.58 -0.18
CA GLU A 174 -7.89 -23.61 0.38
C GLU A 174 -6.42 -23.33 0.06
N GLY A 175 -6.09 -22.95 -1.19
CA GLY A 175 -4.72 -22.58 -1.55
C GLY A 175 -4.15 -21.44 -0.68
N ILE A 176 -4.98 -20.47 -0.29
CA ILE A 176 -4.60 -19.39 0.61
C ILE A 176 -4.36 -19.91 2.03
N ARG A 177 -5.18 -20.85 2.54
CA ARG A 177 -4.98 -21.47 3.86
C ARG A 177 -3.70 -22.32 3.92
N PHE A 178 -3.36 -23.02 2.85
CA PHE A 178 -2.11 -23.79 2.75
C PHE A 178 -0.87 -22.91 2.50
N SER A 179 -1.04 -21.63 2.18
CA SER A 179 0.07 -20.70 2.07
C SER A 179 0.51 -20.22 3.46
N LYS A 180 1.78 -20.47 3.83
CA LYS A 180 2.37 -19.94 5.08
C LYS A 180 2.35 -18.40 5.06
N GLU A 181 2.23 -17.77 6.23
CA GLU A 181 2.10 -16.30 6.34
C GLU A 181 3.28 -15.53 5.71
N ASP A 182 4.50 -16.05 5.84
CA ASP A 182 5.72 -15.47 5.25
C ASP A 182 5.83 -15.66 3.73
N LEU A 183 4.97 -16.51 3.13
CA LEU A 183 5.13 -16.99 1.75
C LEU A 183 3.79 -17.21 1.04
N VAL A 184 2.93 -16.20 1.16
CA VAL A 184 1.62 -16.12 0.50
C VAL A 184 1.74 -16.02 -1.01
N ASP A 185 1.15 -16.96 -1.75
CA ASP A 185 0.99 -16.82 -3.20
C ASP A 185 -0.08 -15.78 -3.53
N VAL A 186 0.39 -14.57 -3.81
CA VAL A 186 -0.41 -13.40 -4.19
C VAL A 186 -1.34 -13.67 -5.38
N ARG A 187 -0.99 -14.62 -6.27
CA ARG A 187 -1.82 -15.00 -7.42
C ARG A 187 -3.16 -15.60 -7.02
N LEU A 188 -3.26 -16.20 -5.83
CA LEU A 188 -4.52 -16.78 -5.31
C LEU A 188 -5.52 -15.70 -4.92
N TYR A 189 -5.10 -14.69 -4.13
CA TYR A 189 -5.91 -13.50 -3.83
C TYR A 189 -6.31 -12.77 -5.11
N SER A 190 -5.36 -12.62 -6.02
CA SER A 190 -5.56 -12.11 -7.38
C SER A 190 -6.75 -12.81 -8.08
N ASN A 191 -6.67 -14.12 -8.23
CA ASN A 191 -7.68 -14.89 -8.96
C ASN A 191 -9.02 -14.94 -8.20
N ARG A 192 -9.02 -15.04 -6.86
CA ARG A 192 -10.24 -15.10 -6.06
C ARG A 192 -11.00 -13.77 -6.07
N SER A 193 -10.31 -12.63 -6.05
CA SER A 193 -10.91 -11.30 -6.28
C SER A 193 -11.68 -11.24 -7.60
N LEU A 194 -11.09 -11.76 -8.70
CA LEU A 194 -11.77 -11.85 -9.99
C LEU A 194 -13.00 -12.77 -9.96
N MET A 195 -13.00 -13.87 -9.19
CA MET A 195 -14.16 -14.74 -9.07
C MET A 195 -15.30 -14.05 -8.28
N TYR A 196 -14.97 -13.33 -7.20
CA TYR A 196 -15.95 -12.53 -6.47
C TYR A 196 -16.59 -11.46 -7.37
N LEU A 197 -15.80 -10.78 -8.22
CA LEU A 197 -16.33 -9.89 -9.27
C LEU A 197 -17.19 -10.57 -10.34
N LYS A 198 -17.05 -11.89 -10.54
CA LYS A 198 -17.88 -12.66 -11.47
C LYS A 198 -19.24 -13.06 -10.87
N ILE A 199 -19.34 -13.15 -9.55
CA ILE A 199 -20.59 -13.41 -8.82
C ILE A 199 -21.20 -12.15 -8.18
N ASN A 200 -20.70 -10.96 -8.53
CA ASN A 200 -21.10 -9.65 -8.00
C ASN A 200 -20.89 -9.45 -6.49
N ASP A 201 -20.04 -10.25 -5.85
CA ASP A 201 -19.59 -10.04 -4.46
C ASP A 201 -18.46 -8.99 -4.44
N ASN A 202 -18.85 -7.71 -4.54
CA ASN A 202 -17.89 -6.63 -4.68
C ASN A 202 -17.12 -6.33 -3.37
N GLU A 203 -17.68 -6.68 -2.21
CA GLU A 203 -17.01 -6.47 -0.93
C GLU A 203 -15.84 -7.43 -0.74
N ASN A 204 -16.03 -8.72 -0.98
CA ASN A 204 -14.94 -9.69 -0.85
C ASN A 204 -13.94 -9.59 -2.01
N ALA A 205 -14.40 -9.17 -3.21
CA ALA A 205 -13.51 -8.78 -4.30
C ALA A 205 -12.55 -7.64 -3.89
N LEU A 206 -13.06 -6.59 -3.23
CA LEU A 206 -12.27 -5.46 -2.77
C LEU A 206 -11.23 -5.89 -1.73
N LYS A 207 -11.64 -6.64 -0.70
CA LYS A 207 -10.74 -7.14 0.36
C LYS A 207 -9.57 -7.96 -0.22
N ASP A 208 -9.85 -8.87 -1.15
CA ASP A 208 -8.81 -9.66 -1.80
C ASP A 208 -7.90 -8.81 -2.71
N ALA A 209 -8.45 -7.82 -3.42
CA ALA A 209 -7.67 -6.90 -4.24
C ALA A 209 -6.73 -6.04 -3.39
N GLU A 210 -7.23 -5.48 -2.28
CA GLU A 210 -6.43 -4.71 -1.32
C GLU A 210 -5.31 -5.56 -0.70
N LYS A 211 -5.62 -6.78 -0.24
CA LYS A 211 -4.61 -7.72 0.29
C LYS A 211 -3.56 -8.08 -0.78
N CYS A 212 -3.99 -8.26 -2.02
CA CYS A 212 -3.10 -8.51 -3.16
C CYS A 212 -2.18 -7.30 -3.45
N ILE A 213 -2.68 -6.06 -3.35
CA ILE A 213 -1.88 -4.84 -3.53
C ILE A 213 -0.90 -4.63 -2.36
N ILE A 214 -1.30 -4.96 -1.13
CA ILE A 214 -0.40 -4.90 0.05
C ILE A 214 0.78 -5.87 -0.11
N LEU A 215 0.52 -7.09 -0.60
CA LEU A 215 1.56 -8.12 -0.78
C LEU A 215 2.41 -7.93 -2.05
N ALA A 216 1.83 -7.40 -3.13
CA ALA A 216 2.54 -7.08 -4.37
C ALA A 216 2.02 -5.76 -4.99
N PRO A 217 2.55 -4.60 -4.58
CA PRO A 217 2.08 -3.28 -5.04
C PRO A 217 2.08 -3.09 -6.55
N LYS A 218 2.97 -3.79 -7.27
CA LYS A 218 3.13 -3.72 -8.73
C LYS A 218 2.23 -4.68 -9.53
N GLN A 219 1.31 -5.40 -8.88
CA GLN A 219 0.39 -6.32 -9.55
C GLN A 219 -0.78 -5.55 -10.20
N TRP A 220 -0.64 -5.16 -11.47
CA TRP A 220 -1.60 -4.32 -12.20
C TRP A 220 -3.05 -4.83 -12.14
N LYS A 221 -3.26 -6.15 -12.24
CA LYS A 221 -4.60 -6.76 -12.19
C LYS A 221 -5.32 -6.51 -10.87
N ALA A 222 -4.58 -6.44 -9.77
CA ALA A 222 -5.14 -6.18 -8.45
C ALA A 222 -5.73 -4.75 -8.38
N HIS A 223 -5.04 -3.78 -8.97
CA HIS A 223 -5.54 -2.42 -9.13
C HIS A 223 -6.77 -2.36 -10.05
N CYS A 224 -6.82 -3.15 -11.13
CA CYS A 224 -8.04 -3.29 -11.94
C CYS A 224 -9.23 -3.82 -11.13
N TRP A 225 -9.06 -4.89 -10.34
CA TRP A 225 -10.17 -5.44 -9.56
C TRP A 225 -10.59 -4.52 -8.41
N LYS A 226 -9.65 -3.82 -7.75
CA LYS A 226 -9.96 -2.74 -6.80
C LYS A 226 -10.83 -1.68 -7.47
N ALA A 227 -10.43 -1.18 -8.64
CA ALA A 227 -11.20 -0.20 -9.40
C ALA A 227 -12.63 -0.69 -9.70
N TYR A 228 -12.77 -1.89 -10.28
CA TYR A 228 -14.07 -2.48 -10.62
C TYR A 228 -14.95 -2.74 -9.39
N ALA A 229 -14.38 -3.28 -8.30
CA ALA A 229 -15.11 -3.59 -7.07
C ALA A 229 -15.64 -2.32 -6.41
N MET A 230 -14.78 -1.31 -6.23
CA MET A 230 -15.19 -0.02 -5.65
C MET A 230 -16.23 0.68 -6.54
N ALA A 231 -16.05 0.70 -7.86
CA ALA A 231 -17.01 1.33 -8.77
C ALA A 231 -18.40 0.66 -8.72
N ASN A 232 -18.47 -0.66 -8.58
CA ASN A 232 -19.72 -1.37 -8.39
C ASN A 232 -20.35 -1.07 -7.02
N LEU A 233 -19.56 -1.01 -5.94
CA LEU A 233 -20.06 -0.62 -4.60
C LEU A 233 -20.60 0.81 -4.57
N VAL A 234 -19.96 1.75 -5.28
CA VAL A 234 -20.44 3.12 -5.46
C VAL A 234 -21.77 3.14 -6.24
N ARG A 235 -21.84 2.46 -7.40
CA ARG A 235 -23.06 2.38 -8.22
C ARG A 235 -24.24 1.74 -7.48
N ASN A 236 -23.97 0.76 -6.63
CA ASN A 236 -24.97 0.08 -5.81
C ASN A 236 -25.28 0.82 -4.50
N GLY A 237 -24.73 2.02 -4.27
CA GLY A 237 -24.99 2.83 -3.08
C GLY A 237 -24.40 2.30 -1.77
N HIS A 238 -23.50 1.30 -1.83
CA HIS A 238 -22.83 0.73 -0.66
C HIS A 238 -21.60 1.56 -0.25
N LEU A 239 -20.97 2.25 -1.21
CA LEU A 239 -19.96 3.30 -0.95
C LEU A 239 -20.49 4.68 -1.37
N PRO A 240 -20.11 5.77 -0.67
CA PRO A 240 -20.42 7.14 -1.09
C PRO A 240 -19.87 7.48 -2.49
N ALA A 241 -20.53 8.39 -3.21
CA ALA A 241 -20.16 8.80 -4.56
C ALA A 241 -18.73 9.36 -4.67
N GLU A 242 -18.23 9.98 -3.58
CA GLU A 242 -16.87 10.48 -3.47
C GLU A 242 -15.80 9.40 -3.72
N PHE A 243 -16.11 8.11 -3.49
CA PHE A 243 -15.18 7.03 -3.76
C PHE A 243 -14.91 6.79 -5.25
N GLU A 244 -15.66 7.39 -6.17
CA GLU A 244 -15.41 7.31 -7.61
C GLU A 244 -13.98 7.77 -7.98
N LYS A 245 -13.42 8.77 -7.28
CA LYS A 245 -12.02 9.17 -7.49
C LYS A 245 -11.04 8.08 -7.04
N VAL A 246 -11.29 7.38 -5.92
CA VAL A 246 -10.46 6.24 -5.47
C VAL A 246 -10.48 5.10 -6.50
N CYS A 247 -11.63 4.91 -7.16
CA CYS A 247 -11.77 3.95 -8.26
C CYS A 247 -10.89 4.36 -9.46
N LEU A 248 -10.95 5.64 -9.86
CA LEU A 248 -10.16 6.20 -10.96
C LEU A 248 -8.66 6.20 -10.64
N ALA A 249 -8.24 6.53 -9.41
CA ALA A 249 -6.86 6.41 -8.95
C ALA A 249 -6.32 4.99 -9.16
N SER A 250 -7.09 3.98 -8.75
CA SER A 250 -6.76 2.58 -8.95
C SER A 250 -6.64 2.20 -10.43
N ALA A 251 -7.51 2.74 -11.29
CA ALA A 251 -7.44 2.53 -12.74
C ALA A 251 -6.20 3.21 -13.37
N CYS A 252 -5.82 4.41 -12.92
CA CYS A 252 -4.59 5.09 -13.33
C CYS A 252 -3.34 4.31 -12.94
N ILE A 253 -3.27 3.78 -11.71
CA ILE A 253 -2.15 2.92 -11.27
C ILE A 253 -2.08 1.64 -12.11
N ALA A 254 -3.23 1.00 -12.41
CA ALA A 254 -3.26 -0.19 -13.24
C ALA A 254 -2.69 0.07 -14.65
N ALA A 255 -3.11 1.17 -15.28
CA ALA A 255 -2.64 1.58 -16.61
C ALA A 255 -1.14 1.92 -16.65
N GLU A 256 -0.60 2.51 -15.58
CA GLU A 256 0.84 2.77 -15.43
C GLU A 256 1.67 1.50 -15.25
N LEU A 257 1.10 0.48 -14.60
CA LEU A 257 1.77 -0.81 -14.40
C LEU A 257 1.66 -1.76 -15.61
N ASN A 258 0.57 -1.65 -16.40
CA ASN A 258 0.40 -2.31 -17.68
C ASN A 258 -0.65 -1.58 -18.54
N ASP A 259 -0.22 -0.95 -19.63
CA ASP A 259 -1.08 -0.19 -20.54
C ASP A 259 -2.06 -1.08 -21.33
N GLU A 260 -1.73 -2.36 -21.53
CA GLU A 260 -2.66 -3.36 -22.10
C GLU A 260 -3.96 -3.47 -21.29
N CYS A 261 -4.00 -3.11 -20.00
CA CYS A 261 -5.23 -3.14 -19.23
C CYS A 261 -6.29 -2.17 -19.79
N LEU A 262 -5.86 -1.07 -20.45
CA LEU A 262 -6.76 -0.14 -21.13
C LEU A 262 -7.39 -0.76 -22.39
N LEU A 263 -6.87 -1.87 -22.90
CA LEU A 263 -7.48 -2.61 -24.01
C LEU A 263 -8.68 -3.45 -23.55
N GLU A 264 -8.75 -3.83 -22.26
CA GLU A 264 -9.85 -4.62 -21.70
C GLU A 264 -11.20 -3.91 -21.83
N TYR A 265 -12.22 -4.65 -22.28
CA TYR A 265 -13.60 -4.16 -22.43
C TYR A 265 -14.16 -3.54 -21.15
N LYS A 266 -13.86 -4.12 -19.97
CA LYS A 266 -14.29 -3.58 -18.68
C LYS A 266 -13.58 -2.27 -18.31
N MET A 267 -12.29 -2.08 -18.65
CA MET A 267 -11.63 -0.79 -18.43
C MET A 267 -12.21 0.28 -19.36
N LYS A 268 -12.33 -0.02 -20.66
CA LYS A 268 -12.88 0.92 -21.67
C LYS A 268 -14.26 1.46 -21.31
N ILE A 269 -15.14 0.62 -20.74
CA ILE A 269 -16.49 1.04 -20.36
C ILE A 269 -16.52 1.82 -19.04
N ASN A 270 -15.75 1.39 -18.04
CA ASN A 270 -15.79 2.03 -16.72
C ASN A 270 -14.94 3.30 -16.65
N TYR A 271 -13.87 3.38 -17.44
CA TYR A 271 -12.90 4.48 -17.44
C TYR A 271 -12.46 4.79 -18.90
N PRO A 272 -13.36 5.29 -19.76
CA PRO A 272 -13.05 5.60 -21.17
C PRO A 272 -12.00 6.71 -21.36
N LEU A 273 -11.71 7.48 -20.31
CA LEU A 273 -10.85 8.67 -20.32
C LEU A 273 -9.79 8.63 -19.21
N VAL A 274 -9.14 7.48 -18.99
CA VAL A 274 -7.96 7.40 -18.11
C VAL A 274 -6.83 8.23 -18.72
N VAL A 275 -6.57 9.41 -18.15
CA VAL A 275 -5.43 10.25 -18.48
C VAL A 275 -4.79 10.74 -17.18
N TYR A 276 -3.50 10.47 -17.03
CA TYR A 276 -2.70 10.83 -15.86
C TYR A 276 -1.35 11.41 -16.29
N LYS A 277 -0.65 12.08 -15.37
CA LYS A 277 0.75 12.49 -15.55
C LYS A 277 1.63 11.85 -14.48
N ILE A 278 2.74 11.24 -14.90
CA ILE A 278 3.78 10.76 -14.00
C ILE A 278 4.66 11.94 -13.58
N ILE A 279 4.87 12.12 -12.28
CA ILE A 279 5.87 13.01 -11.72
C ILE A 279 7.03 12.14 -11.20
N GLN A 280 8.19 12.28 -11.84
CA GLN A 280 9.42 11.58 -11.44
C GLN A 280 10.12 12.30 -10.28
N LYS A 281 10.14 13.64 -10.34
CA LYS A 281 10.61 14.59 -9.32
C LYS A 281 9.86 15.91 -9.51
N SER A 282 9.64 16.65 -8.43
CA SER A 282 9.32 18.08 -8.51
C SER A 282 9.85 18.81 -7.28
N ASP A 283 10.48 19.96 -7.49
CA ASP A 283 10.91 20.86 -6.40
C ASP A 283 9.73 21.66 -5.80
N ASP A 284 8.63 21.80 -6.54
CA ASP A 284 7.34 22.25 -6.03
C ASP A 284 6.17 21.53 -6.73
N LEU A 285 5.41 20.76 -5.96
CA LEU A 285 4.20 20.09 -6.41
C LEU A 285 3.04 21.08 -6.63
N GLY A 286 3.09 22.27 -6.02
CA GLY A 286 2.05 23.30 -6.18
C GLY A 286 1.95 23.82 -7.62
N LEU A 287 3.08 24.08 -8.27
CA LEU A 287 3.15 24.41 -9.70
C LEU A 287 2.58 23.30 -10.59
N GLU A 288 2.86 22.04 -10.26
CA GLU A 288 2.37 20.89 -11.02
C GLU A 288 0.85 20.77 -10.95
N ILE A 289 0.26 20.94 -9.75
CA ILE A 289 -1.19 20.96 -9.55
C ILE A 289 -1.82 22.16 -10.27
N SER A 290 -1.19 23.34 -10.20
CA SER A 290 -1.69 24.55 -10.89
C SER A 290 -1.71 24.38 -12.42
N SER A 291 -0.79 23.59 -12.99
CA SER A 291 -0.74 23.31 -14.43
C SER A 291 -1.94 22.50 -14.97
N LEU A 292 -2.71 21.85 -14.08
CA LEU A 292 -3.86 21.01 -14.44
C LEU A 292 -5.02 21.80 -15.04
N GLU A 293 -5.11 23.11 -14.77
CA GLU A 293 -6.20 23.96 -15.27
C GLU A 293 -6.30 23.96 -16.80
N GLN A 294 -5.17 23.82 -17.49
CA GLN A 294 -5.10 23.85 -18.96
C GLN A 294 -5.05 22.45 -19.61
N ARG A 295 -5.18 21.37 -18.82
CA ARG A 295 -4.83 20.01 -19.25
C ARG A 295 -5.98 19.01 -18.99
N PRO A 296 -6.02 17.87 -19.73
CA PRO A 296 -7.12 16.90 -19.65
C PRO A 296 -6.98 15.87 -18.51
N TYR A 297 -5.77 15.69 -17.95
CA TYR A 297 -5.56 14.77 -16.84
C TYR A 297 -5.95 15.39 -15.50
N THR A 298 -6.51 14.57 -14.60
CA THR A 298 -6.86 14.94 -13.22
C THR A 298 -6.04 14.17 -12.18
N SER A 299 -5.22 13.21 -12.62
CA SER A 299 -4.40 12.35 -11.76
C SER A 299 -2.91 12.61 -11.95
N LEU A 300 -2.21 12.87 -10.85
CA LEU A 300 -0.76 12.95 -10.75
C LEU A 300 -0.24 11.68 -10.06
N LEU A 301 0.54 10.87 -10.79
CA LEU A 301 1.18 9.67 -10.25
C LEU A 301 2.61 10.00 -9.81
N LEU A 302 2.88 9.96 -8.51
CA LEU A 302 4.17 10.30 -7.92
C LEU A 302 5.04 9.04 -7.78
N LYS A 303 6.25 9.08 -8.35
CA LYS A 303 7.30 8.08 -8.11
C LYS A 303 7.94 8.26 -6.73
N SER A 304 8.66 7.25 -6.25
CA SER A 304 9.38 7.31 -4.97
C SER A 304 10.25 8.57 -4.88
N GLY A 305 10.10 9.36 -3.81
CA GLY A 305 10.77 10.66 -3.71
C GLY A 305 10.17 11.61 -2.68
N TYR A 306 10.86 12.73 -2.50
CA TYR A 306 10.49 13.80 -1.58
C TYR A 306 9.98 15.00 -2.38
N TYR A 307 8.72 15.36 -2.17
CA TYR A 307 8.03 16.44 -2.87
C TYR A 307 7.72 17.56 -1.89
N LYS A 308 8.09 18.79 -2.25
CA LYS A 308 7.69 19.96 -1.48
C LYS A 308 6.41 20.54 -2.08
N LEU A 309 5.58 21.11 -1.23
CA LEU A 309 4.49 22.00 -1.63
C LEU A 309 4.81 23.34 -0.99
N LEU A 310 5.32 24.26 -1.82
CA LEU A 310 5.86 25.54 -1.36
C LEU A 310 4.73 26.51 -1.06
N ASP A 311 3.96 26.90 -2.07
CA ASP A 311 2.88 27.86 -1.94
C ASP A 311 1.51 27.21 -1.70
N PRO A 312 0.56 27.90 -1.04
CA PRO A 312 -0.83 27.48 -0.94
C PRO A 312 -1.44 27.17 -2.32
N VAL A 313 -1.85 25.92 -2.52
CA VAL A 313 -2.44 25.50 -3.80
C VAL A 313 -3.87 26.02 -3.90
N VAL A 314 -4.12 26.78 -4.97
CA VAL A 314 -5.45 27.22 -5.39
C VAL A 314 -5.75 26.58 -6.74
N THR A 315 -6.75 25.70 -6.79
CA THR A 315 -7.27 25.11 -8.03
C THR A 315 -8.79 25.15 -8.03
N THR A 316 -9.37 25.19 -9.22
CA THR A 316 -10.80 25.15 -9.50
C THR A 316 -11.27 23.80 -10.05
N LYS A 317 -10.36 22.82 -10.20
CA LYS A 317 -10.63 21.44 -10.61
C LYS A 317 -10.36 20.45 -9.48
N SER A 318 -11.07 19.33 -9.52
CA SER A 318 -10.74 18.13 -8.74
C SER A 318 -9.39 17.53 -9.17
N VAL A 319 -8.55 17.15 -8.20
CA VAL A 319 -7.18 16.66 -8.43
C VAL A 319 -6.88 15.42 -7.58
N GLN A 320 -6.19 14.45 -8.15
CA GLN A 320 -5.76 13.23 -7.46
C GLN A 320 -4.24 13.17 -7.43
N ILE A 321 -3.66 12.88 -6.27
CA ILE A 321 -2.22 12.82 -6.02
C ILE A 321 -1.92 11.45 -5.41
N ILE A 322 -1.28 10.60 -6.19
CA ILE A 322 -1.25 9.15 -5.97
C ILE A 322 0.19 8.65 -5.98
N GLY A 323 0.67 8.08 -4.87
CA GLY A 323 1.97 7.41 -4.83
C GLY A 323 1.91 6.03 -5.50
N ILE A 324 2.63 5.85 -6.61
CA ILE A 324 2.71 4.56 -7.33
C ILE A 324 3.79 3.61 -6.81
N GLU A 325 4.69 4.12 -5.97
CA GLU A 325 5.80 3.38 -5.37
C GLU A 325 5.89 3.71 -3.87
N ASP A 326 6.67 2.92 -3.13
CA ASP A 326 6.91 3.18 -1.70
C ASP A 326 7.77 4.43 -1.52
N ASN A 327 7.68 5.07 -0.34
CA ASN A 327 8.44 6.28 0.03
C ASN A 327 8.13 7.51 -0.86
N VAL A 328 6.84 7.81 -1.06
CA VAL A 328 6.39 9.12 -1.56
C VAL A 328 6.11 10.02 -0.37
N GLU A 329 7.00 10.98 -0.11
CA GLU A 329 6.90 11.94 0.98
C GLU A 329 6.49 13.33 0.47
N ILE A 330 5.52 13.95 1.14
CA ILE A 330 5.03 15.31 0.84
C ILE A 330 5.30 16.24 2.04
N ASP A 331 6.06 17.29 1.79
CA ASP A 331 6.50 18.30 2.74
C ASP A 331 5.79 19.63 2.46
N LEU A 332 4.77 19.91 3.28
CA LEU A 332 3.95 21.13 3.21
C LEU A 332 4.71 22.29 3.88
N LYS A 333 5.25 23.24 3.10
CA LYS A 333 6.01 24.36 3.68
C LYS A 333 5.13 25.44 4.28
N HIS A 334 3.97 25.69 3.68
CA HIS A 334 3.00 26.66 4.15
C HIS A 334 1.68 25.97 4.46
N CYS A 335 0.95 26.51 5.44
CA CYS A 335 -0.42 26.04 5.71
C CYS A 335 -1.32 26.33 4.50
N PHE A 336 -2.47 25.67 4.50
CA PHE A 336 -3.61 25.93 3.64
C PHE A 336 -3.51 25.37 2.20
N LEU A 337 -4.19 24.24 2.01
CA LEU A 337 -4.76 23.86 0.73
C LEU A 337 -6.15 24.53 0.63
N ILE A 338 -6.27 25.66 -0.08
CA ILE A 338 -7.51 26.45 -0.14
C ILE A 338 -8.25 26.21 -1.46
N PHE A 339 -9.31 25.42 -1.39
CA PHE A 339 -10.19 25.16 -2.53
C PHE A 339 -11.41 26.08 -2.48
N ARG A 340 -11.16 27.36 -2.79
CA ARG A 340 -12.20 28.38 -2.82
C ARG A 340 -12.95 28.34 -4.15
N GLN A 341 -14.26 28.07 -4.12
CA GLN A 341 -15.12 28.52 -5.21
C GLN A 341 -15.01 30.05 -5.31
N PRO A 342 -14.72 30.63 -6.49
CA PRO A 342 -14.72 32.08 -6.64
C PRO A 342 -16.10 32.62 -6.27
N ASP A 343 -16.15 33.58 -5.35
CA ASP A 343 -17.42 34.19 -4.93
C ASP A 343 -18.19 34.72 -6.14
N SER A 344 -19.52 34.68 -6.03
CA SER A 344 -20.43 35.05 -7.10
C SER A 344 -20.47 36.58 -7.31
N SER A 345 -19.42 37.13 -7.91
CA SER A 345 -19.42 38.49 -8.45
C SER A 345 -18.72 38.53 -9.83
N PHE A 346 -19.52 38.89 -10.84
CA PHE A 346 -19.12 39.09 -12.24
C PHE A 346 -18.55 37.88 -13.01
N VAL A 347 -19.48 37.18 -13.68
CA VAL A 347 -19.31 36.41 -14.93
C VAL A 347 -18.32 35.23 -14.92
N ILE A 348 -18.76 34.06 -15.36
CA ILE A 348 -18.05 33.15 -16.28
C ILE A 348 -18.97 31.96 -16.60
N THR A 349 -19.35 31.84 -17.87
CA THR A 349 -20.22 30.79 -18.38
C THR A 349 -19.40 29.66 -18.99
N PHE A 350 -18.63 28.95 -18.17
CA PHE A 350 -18.01 27.66 -18.52
C PHE A 350 -18.14 26.72 -17.31
N GLN A 351 -18.39 25.44 -17.55
CA GLN A 351 -18.77 24.48 -16.49
C GLN A 351 -17.68 24.36 -15.41
N ARG A 352 -17.91 25.00 -14.26
CA ARG A 352 -17.14 24.79 -13.02
C ARG A 352 -17.74 23.62 -12.25
N GLU A 353 -16.90 22.80 -11.61
CA GLU A 353 -17.39 21.71 -10.75
C GLU A 353 -18.15 22.28 -9.54
N LYS A 354 -19.29 21.66 -9.19
CA LYS A 354 -20.15 22.12 -8.08
C LYS A 354 -19.48 22.00 -6.71
N GLN A 355 -18.51 21.09 -6.57
CA GLN A 355 -17.58 20.97 -5.45
C GLN A 355 -16.22 20.56 -6.02
N ILE A 356 -15.14 21.08 -5.42
CA ILE A 356 -13.77 20.66 -5.74
C ILE A 356 -13.44 19.47 -4.84
N HIS A 357 -13.03 18.34 -5.43
CA HIS A 357 -12.68 17.13 -4.71
C HIS A 357 -11.22 16.77 -4.92
N ILE A 358 -10.47 16.63 -3.82
CA ILE A 358 -9.06 16.26 -3.86
C ILE A 358 -8.79 14.95 -3.15
N HIS A 359 -8.06 14.08 -3.82
CA HIS A 359 -7.79 12.71 -3.38
C HIS A 359 -6.29 12.49 -3.23
N PHE A 360 -5.88 12.01 -2.06
CA PHE A 360 -4.54 11.55 -1.76
C PHE A 360 -4.56 10.05 -1.55
N GLU A 361 -3.69 9.31 -2.26
CA GLU A 361 -3.55 7.87 -2.09
C GLU A 361 -2.08 7.45 -1.99
N ASN A 362 -1.77 6.61 -1.00
CA ASN A 362 -0.43 6.02 -0.82
C ASN A 362 0.71 7.07 -0.73
N VAL A 363 0.48 8.16 0.03
CA VAL A 363 1.46 9.23 0.28
C VAL A 363 1.68 9.45 1.78
N SER A 364 2.88 9.91 2.14
CA SER A 364 3.28 10.21 3.52
C SER A 364 3.50 11.71 3.72
N PHE A 365 2.77 12.34 4.65
CA PHE A 365 2.94 13.75 5.00
C PHE A 365 3.98 13.92 6.12
N VAL A 366 5.02 14.70 5.84
CA VAL A 366 6.26 14.78 6.64
C VAL A 366 6.01 15.41 8.02
N SER A 367 6.63 14.85 9.07
CA SER A 367 6.53 15.36 10.45
C SER A 367 7.02 16.80 10.57
N GLY A 368 6.22 17.66 11.19
CA GLY A 368 6.54 19.07 11.40
C GLY A 368 6.35 19.97 10.16
N SER A 369 5.90 19.41 9.04
CA SER A 369 5.34 20.21 7.94
C SER A 369 3.97 20.81 8.34
N ALA A 370 3.48 21.73 7.52
CA ALA A 370 2.31 22.55 7.83
C ALA A 370 1.00 21.76 8.00
N GLN A 371 -0.04 22.42 8.54
CA GLN A 371 -1.38 21.84 8.66
C GLN A 371 -2.09 21.80 7.30
N ILE A 372 -2.84 20.72 7.06
CA ILE A 372 -3.79 20.63 5.95
C ILE A 372 -5.12 21.25 6.40
N GLY A 373 -5.66 22.18 5.60
CA GLY A 373 -7.00 22.73 5.78
C GLY A 373 -7.96 22.20 4.71
N VAL A 374 -9.22 21.98 5.07
CA VAL A 374 -10.31 21.64 4.16
C VAL A 374 -11.43 22.66 4.36
N LEU A 375 -11.58 23.58 3.41
CA LEU A 375 -12.39 24.80 3.54
C LEU A 375 -13.47 24.88 2.45
N SER A 376 -14.47 25.75 2.62
CA SER A 376 -15.31 26.29 1.54
C SER A 376 -16.00 25.26 0.62
N ASN A 377 -16.77 24.33 1.19
CA ASN A 377 -17.50 23.25 0.48
C ASN A 377 -16.62 22.25 -0.29
N ALA A 378 -15.30 22.28 -0.09
CA ALA A 378 -14.39 21.32 -0.68
C ALA A 378 -14.49 19.94 -0.04
N ILE A 379 -14.18 18.91 -0.83
CA ILE A 379 -14.07 17.53 -0.38
C ILE A 379 -12.59 17.13 -0.42
N ALA A 380 -12.09 16.51 0.65
CA ALA A 380 -10.78 15.88 0.69
C ALA A 380 -10.92 14.40 1.05
N THR A 381 -10.19 13.54 0.34
CA THR A 381 -10.11 12.10 0.63
C THR A 381 -8.66 11.68 0.81
N PHE A 382 -8.39 10.93 1.87
CA PHE A 382 -7.09 10.33 2.16
C PHE A 382 -7.27 8.82 2.26
N TYR A 383 -6.55 8.07 1.44
CA TYR A 383 -6.67 6.61 1.36
C TYR A 383 -5.30 5.95 1.42
N ARG A 384 -5.05 5.08 2.41
CA ARG A 384 -3.72 4.47 2.63
C ARG A 384 -2.58 5.50 2.79
N CYS A 385 -2.88 6.67 3.34
CA CYS A 385 -1.89 7.71 3.62
C CYS A 385 -1.26 7.53 5.01
N LYS A 386 -0.03 8.01 5.16
CA LYS A 386 0.57 8.28 6.48
C LYS A 386 0.56 9.78 6.73
N ILE A 387 0.07 10.20 7.89
CA ILE A 387 -0.17 11.60 8.23
C ILE A 387 0.57 11.88 9.54
N SER A 388 1.64 12.67 9.46
CA SER A 388 2.44 13.10 10.62
C SER A 388 2.67 14.62 10.66
N ASN A 389 2.08 15.36 9.72
CA ASN A 389 2.19 16.81 9.61
C ASN A 389 1.40 17.56 10.69
N GLY A 390 1.40 18.88 10.59
CA GLY A 390 0.88 19.80 11.58
C GLY A 390 2.04 20.41 12.39
N PRO A 391 2.11 21.74 12.53
CA PRO A 391 3.11 22.37 13.38
C PRO A 391 2.89 22.02 14.85
N LYS A 392 3.98 21.61 15.49
CA LYS A 392 4.05 21.22 16.90
C LYS A 392 3.86 22.43 17.84
N GLY A 393 3.29 22.17 19.03
CA GLY A 393 3.34 23.08 20.18
C GLY A 393 4.75 23.13 20.80
N CYS A 394 4.88 23.40 22.10
CA CYS A 394 6.18 23.27 22.75
C CYS A 394 6.57 21.81 23.04
N ASP A 395 7.84 21.52 22.76
CA ASP A 395 8.44 20.19 22.94
C ASP A 395 9.16 20.04 24.30
N ASP A 396 9.58 21.13 24.94
CA ASP A 396 10.63 21.11 25.99
C ASP A 396 10.15 21.08 27.46
N PHE A 397 8.85 20.99 27.74
CA PHE A 397 8.31 21.14 29.12
C PHE A 397 7.37 20.01 29.58
N PRO A 398 7.89 18.90 30.15
CA PRO A 398 7.10 17.76 30.64
C PRO A 398 6.25 18.04 31.90
N LYS A 399 6.10 19.31 32.30
CA LYS A 399 5.21 19.77 33.38
C LYS A 399 4.16 20.78 32.89
N CYS A 400 3.93 20.85 31.57
CA CYS A 400 2.83 21.61 30.99
C CYS A 400 1.50 20.88 31.27
N ASN A 401 0.54 21.56 31.88
CA ASN A 401 -0.74 20.98 32.31
C ASN A 401 -1.89 21.19 31.30
N GLY A 402 -1.60 21.04 30.00
CA GLY A 402 -2.63 20.72 29.01
C GLY A 402 -3.77 21.72 28.80
N GLY A 403 -3.53 23.02 28.95
CA GLY A 403 -4.41 24.01 28.30
C GLY A 403 -4.34 23.84 26.78
N SER A 404 -5.34 24.33 26.04
CA SER A 404 -5.35 24.27 24.57
C SER A 404 -4.31 25.23 23.93
N GLY A 405 -3.03 24.87 24.08
CA GLY A 405 -1.85 25.41 23.39
C GLY A 405 -0.79 26.14 24.24
N CYS A 406 0.39 25.52 24.42
CA CYS A 406 1.57 26.01 25.17
C CYS A 406 2.89 25.66 24.42
N VAL A 407 4.04 26.39 24.43
CA VAL A 407 4.52 27.59 25.16
C VAL A 407 4.96 28.73 24.18
N ARG A 408 6.26 29.05 23.99
CA ARG A 408 6.86 30.04 23.03
C ARG A 408 8.40 29.94 23.13
N LYS A 409 9.17 30.36 22.11
CA LYS A 409 10.63 30.59 22.25
C LYS A 409 10.96 31.86 23.04
N ALA A 410 11.83 31.71 24.06
CA ALA A 410 12.54 32.73 24.85
C ALA A 410 11.69 33.79 25.60
N GLY A 411 11.89 33.88 26.92
CA GLY A 411 11.15 34.72 27.86
C GLY A 411 10.35 33.86 28.84
N GLU A 412 10.69 33.90 30.12
CA GLU A 412 10.20 32.98 31.14
C GLU A 412 8.66 32.94 31.25
N CYS A 413 8.09 31.74 31.43
CA CYS A 413 6.65 31.52 31.58
C CYS A 413 6.13 32.09 32.91
N ASN A 414 5.81 33.39 32.92
CA ASN A 414 5.46 34.11 34.14
C ASN A 414 4.05 33.75 34.65
N ARG A 415 3.98 33.05 35.79
CA ARG A 415 2.75 32.52 36.43
C ARG A 415 1.93 33.57 37.20
N GLN A 416 1.89 34.84 36.76
CA GLN A 416 1.31 35.93 37.57
C GLN A 416 -0.06 36.48 37.09
N GLY A 417 -0.58 36.03 35.94
CA GLY A 417 -1.88 36.47 35.41
C GLY A 417 -3.12 35.79 36.00
N LYS A 418 -3.39 35.91 37.31
CA LYS A 418 -4.67 35.47 37.92
C LYS A 418 -5.81 36.47 37.63
N ASN A 419 -6.34 36.50 36.41
CA ASN A 419 -7.55 37.28 36.13
C ASN A 419 -8.82 36.46 36.38
N LYS A 420 -9.63 36.91 37.35
CA LYS A 420 -10.96 36.35 37.63
C LYS A 420 -11.97 36.87 36.60
N GLY A 421 -12.21 36.10 35.56
CA GLY A 421 -13.20 36.35 34.51
C GLY A 421 -13.39 35.09 33.65
N PHE A 422 -14.54 34.94 33.01
CA PHE A 422 -14.98 33.73 32.30
C PHE A 422 -14.14 33.38 31.04
N ALA A 423 -12.89 32.91 31.21
CA ALA A 423 -12.09 32.10 30.27
C ALA A 423 -10.66 31.91 30.82
N ASN A 424 -10.49 31.13 31.90
CA ASN A 424 -9.16 30.71 32.35
C ASN A 424 -8.79 29.35 31.74
N PHE A 425 -7.49 29.11 31.54
CA PHE A 425 -6.80 27.85 31.12
C PHE A 425 -6.20 27.77 29.70
N ALA A 426 -5.44 28.78 29.27
CA ALA A 426 -4.34 28.58 28.32
C ALA A 426 -3.19 29.58 28.55
N SER A 427 -1.95 29.12 28.43
CA SER A 427 -0.77 29.96 28.26
C SER A 427 0.05 29.40 27.09
N GLY A 428 0.56 30.25 26.20
CA GLY A 428 1.49 29.87 25.11
C GLY A 428 0.89 29.59 23.72
N GLN A 429 1.56 28.75 22.91
CA GLN A 429 1.26 28.49 21.49
C GLN A 429 0.61 27.12 21.27
N VAL A 430 -0.51 27.12 20.54
CA VAL A 430 -1.22 25.91 20.12
C VAL A 430 -0.46 25.15 19.05
N GLY A 431 -0.20 23.86 19.28
CA GLY A 431 0.09 22.93 18.20
C GLY A 431 -1.18 22.69 17.37
N TYR A 432 -1.05 22.58 16.06
CA TYR A 432 -2.20 22.47 15.16
C TYR A 432 -2.44 20.99 14.80
N PRO A 433 -3.70 20.55 14.63
CA PRO A 433 -3.98 19.19 14.17
C PRO A 433 -3.43 18.96 12.76
N GLY A 434 -3.09 17.70 12.43
CA GLY A 434 -2.57 17.33 11.12
C GLY A 434 -3.52 17.72 9.97
N ILE A 435 -4.82 17.53 10.17
CA ILE A 435 -5.87 18.04 9.27
C ILE A 435 -6.95 18.79 10.06
N TRP A 436 -7.35 19.95 9.55
CA TRP A 436 -8.47 20.75 10.03
C TRP A 436 -9.53 20.90 8.93
N VAL A 437 -10.79 20.66 9.29
CA VAL A 437 -11.98 20.86 8.46
C VAL A 437 -12.74 22.06 9.03
N ASP A 438 -12.91 23.09 8.21
CA ASP A 438 -13.71 24.28 8.54
C ASP A 438 -15.14 24.12 8.00
N SER A 439 -16.00 25.07 8.37
CA SER A 439 -17.39 25.24 7.96
C SER A 439 -17.64 24.88 6.48
N GLY A 440 -18.54 23.92 6.26
CA GLY A 440 -18.90 23.36 4.95
C GLY A 440 -17.89 22.38 4.32
N GLY A 441 -16.66 22.27 4.84
CA GLY A 441 -15.68 21.30 4.35
C GLY A 441 -16.07 19.84 4.64
N LYS A 442 -15.70 18.91 3.76
CA LYS A 442 -15.88 17.46 3.97
C LYS A 442 -14.55 16.71 3.86
N LEU A 443 -14.24 15.89 4.85
CA LEU A 443 -13.03 15.07 4.92
C LEU A 443 -13.40 13.60 5.08
N ILE A 444 -12.82 12.74 4.24
CA ILE A 444 -12.93 11.28 4.31
C ILE A 444 -11.52 10.72 4.49
N VAL A 445 -11.28 9.95 5.54
CA VAL A 445 -9.97 9.34 5.83
C VAL A 445 -10.16 7.84 6.03
N GLN A 446 -9.53 7.01 5.18
CA GLN A 446 -9.69 5.56 5.24
C GLN A 446 -8.39 4.78 5.06
N ASN A 447 -8.21 3.71 5.84
CA ASN A 447 -7.02 2.84 5.80
C ASN A 447 -5.70 3.62 6.06
N CYS A 448 -5.76 4.75 6.78
CA CYS A 448 -4.63 5.66 7.00
C CYS A 448 -4.00 5.47 8.39
N ILE A 449 -2.73 5.90 8.52
CA ILE A 449 -2.02 5.98 9.80
C ILE A 449 -1.80 7.46 10.13
N LEU A 450 -2.42 7.94 11.20
CA LEU A 450 -2.19 9.26 11.77
C LEU A 450 -1.30 9.06 12.99
N ASP A 451 -0.06 9.56 12.93
CA ASP A 451 0.97 9.23 13.93
C ASP A 451 1.87 10.44 14.19
N ARG A 452 1.88 10.92 15.45
CA ARG A 452 2.69 12.08 15.90
C ARG A 452 2.47 13.37 15.09
N CYS A 453 1.22 13.67 14.72
CA CYS A 453 0.85 14.99 14.21
C CYS A 453 1.15 16.11 15.22
N GLY A 454 1.21 17.36 14.76
CA GLY A 454 1.71 18.50 15.53
C GLY A 454 1.08 18.72 16.91
N GLY A 455 -0.22 18.98 16.92
CA GLY A 455 -1.07 19.05 18.13
C GLY A 455 -1.92 17.78 18.26
N GLY A 456 -3.10 17.81 17.64
CA GLY A 456 -4.01 16.66 17.52
C GLY A 456 -3.89 15.94 16.17
N GLY A 457 -4.70 14.90 15.97
CA GLY A 457 -4.80 14.19 14.70
C GLY A 457 -5.66 14.96 13.69
N VAL A 458 -6.97 14.96 13.90
CA VAL A 458 -7.97 15.56 13.00
C VAL A 458 -9.02 16.37 13.76
N LEU A 459 -9.41 17.52 13.22
CA LEU A 459 -10.38 18.45 13.82
C LEU A 459 -11.47 18.84 12.81
N ALA A 460 -12.74 18.69 13.18
CA ALA A 460 -13.88 19.36 12.54
C ALA A 460 -14.36 20.54 13.40
N ASP A 461 -14.26 21.76 12.87
CA ASP A 461 -14.57 23.01 13.57
C ASP A 461 -15.48 23.89 12.68
N GLY A 462 -16.70 24.18 13.15
CA GLY A 462 -17.64 25.05 12.43
C GLY A 462 -18.82 24.32 11.76
N ASP A 463 -19.80 25.10 11.32
CA ASP A 463 -21.09 24.58 10.86
C ASP A 463 -21.00 23.84 9.51
N ASN A 464 -21.58 22.64 9.46
CA ASN A 464 -21.48 21.69 8.34
C ASN A 464 -20.05 21.16 8.05
N ALA A 465 -19.06 21.40 8.92
CA ALA A 465 -17.77 20.71 8.82
C ALA A 465 -17.98 19.21 9.06
N CYS A 466 -17.71 18.37 8.07
CA CYS A 466 -18.00 16.93 8.10
C CYS A 466 -16.71 16.10 8.01
N LEU A 467 -16.41 15.31 9.04
CA LEU A 467 -15.28 14.38 9.06
C LEU A 467 -15.78 12.94 9.19
N GLU A 468 -15.43 12.09 8.24
CA GLU A 468 -15.60 10.64 8.31
C GLU A 468 -14.24 9.95 8.32
N ILE A 469 -13.98 9.11 9.33
CA ILE A 469 -12.73 8.36 9.49
C ILE A 469 -13.00 6.88 9.78
N ARG A 470 -12.43 5.99 8.95
CA ARG A 470 -12.64 4.53 9.06
C ARG A 470 -11.39 3.70 8.86
N HIS A 471 -11.26 2.60 9.59
CA HIS A 471 -10.13 1.65 9.45
C HIS A 471 -8.74 2.31 9.57
N CYS A 472 -8.65 3.39 10.36
CA CYS A 472 -7.42 4.14 10.58
C CYS A 472 -6.80 3.82 11.95
N THR A 473 -5.48 3.93 12.04
CA THR A 473 -4.75 3.96 13.32
C THR A 473 -4.42 5.42 13.64
N ILE A 474 -4.85 5.92 14.80
CA ILE A 474 -4.66 7.29 15.26
C ILE A 474 -3.90 7.24 16.58
N GLN A 475 -2.63 7.62 16.56
CA GLN A 475 -1.74 7.34 17.68
C GLN A 475 -0.68 8.40 17.97
N ASN A 476 -0.18 8.38 19.21
CA ASN A 476 0.93 9.23 19.67
C ASN A 476 0.70 10.74 19.48
N MET A 477 -0.55 11.21 19.47
CA MET A 477 -0.86 12.65 19.41
C MET A 477 -0.54 13.32 20.74
N ARG A 478 -0.23 14.63 20.70
CA ARG A 478 0.03 15.43 21.92
C ARG A 478 -1.24 16.06 22.49
N GLN A 479 -2.28 16.15 21.67
CA GLN A 479 -3.61 16.57 22.05
C GLN A 479 -4.58 15.42 21.74
N MET A 480 -5.77 15.72 21.26
CA MET A 480 -6.79 14.73 20.94
C MET A 480 -6.50 14.01 19.61
N GLY A 481 -6.89 12.74 19.52
CA GLY A 481 -6.84 11.98 18.27
C GLY A 481 -7.83 12.52 17.24
N VAL A 482 -9.11 12.61 17.62
CA VAL A 482 -10.20 13.18 16.81
C VAL A 482 -10.95 14.24 17.63
N GLU A 483 -11.20 15.42 17.05
CA GLU A 483 -11.97 16.51 17.69
C GLU A 483 -13.13 17.00 16.81
N ALA A 484 -14.26 17.31 17.44
CA ALA A 484 -15.45 17.93 16.83
C ALA A 484 -15.94 19.11 17.69
N ARG A 485 -16.11 20.31 17.14
CA ARG A 485 -16.66 21.46 17.90
C ARG A 485 -17.33 22.51 17.01
N ASN A 486 -18.04 23.45 17.64
CA ASN A 486 -18.65 24.63 17.01
C ASN A 486 -19.62 24.34 15.84
N GLY A 487 -20.25 23.16 15.81
CA GLY A 487 -21.10 22.70 14.71
C GLY A 487 -20.50 21.56 13.87
N GLY A 488 -19.22 21.24 14.09
CA GLY A 488 -18.53 20.16 13.38
C GLY A 488 -19.09 18.78 13.73
N MET A 489 -19.26 17.95 12.71
CA MET A 489 -19.71 16.57 12.79
C MET A 489 -18.54 15.61 12.53
N VAL A 490 -18.37 14.63 13.42
CA VAL A 490 -17.45 13.50 13.23
C VAL A 490 -18.19 12.16 13.18
N LYS A 491 -17.81 11.34 12.22
CA LYS A 491 -18.19 9.93 12.11
C LYS A 491 -16.94 9.08 12.18
N VAL A 492 -16.80 8.30 13.25
CA VAL A 492 -15.58 7.57 13.60
C VAL A 492 -15.95 6.10 13.71
N GLU A 493 -15.56 5.28 12.73
CA GLU A 493 -15.96 3.86 12.69
C GLU A 493 -14.79 2.90 12.45
N ASP A 494 -14.73 1.78 13.19
CA ASP A 494 -13.75 0.72 12.95
C ASP A 494 -12.27 1.18 13.02
N ASN A 495 -11.94 2.13 13.90
CA ASN A 495 -10.59 2.68 14.07
C ASN A 495 -9.87 2.17 15.34
N VAL A 496 -8.55 2.30 15.37
CA VAL A 496 -7.68 2.07 16.54
C VAL A 496 -7.12 3.42 17.00
N ILE A 497 -7.45 3.87 18.22
CA ILE A 497 -7.12 5.21 18.72
C ILE A 497 -6.36 5.10 20.05
N ILE A 498 -5.03 5.20 19.99
CA ILE A 498 -4.15 4.77 21.08
C ILE A 498 -3.06 5.76 21.47
N ASP A 499 -2.62 5.73 22.72
CA ASP A 499 -1.39 6.40 23.20
C ASP A 499 -1.32 7.91 22.93
N ASN A 500 -2.47 8.59 22.83
CA ASN A 500 -2.54 10.05 22.70
C ASN A 500 -2.44 10.71 24.07
N GLN A 501 -1.73 11.82 24.21
CA GLN A 501 -1.46 12.45 25.51
C GLN A 501 -2.68 13.13 26.17
N PHE A 502 -3.78 13.27 25.43
CA PHE A 502 -5.06 13.79 25.94
C PHE A 502 -6.19 12.78 25.67
N HIS A 503 -7.40 13.23 25.33
CA HIS A 503 -8.50 12.31 24.98
C HIS A 503 -8.27 11.58 23.65
N GLY A 504 -8.79 10.36 23.50
CA GLY A 504 -8.81 9.68 22.19
C GLY A 504 -9.72 10.41 21.19
N ILE A 505 -10.98 10.63 21.58
CA ILE A 505 -11.99 11.38 20.82
C ILE A 505 -12.56 12.49 21.72
N ALA A 506 -12.72 13.71 21.20
CA ALA A 506 -13.34 14.82 21.91
C ALA A 506 -14.48 15.45 21.09
N ILE A 507 -15.71 15.33 21.58
CA ILE A 507 -16.87 16.07 21.08
C ILE A 507 -17.05 17.31 21.97
N GLY A 508 -16.48 18.43 21.54
CA GLY A 508 -16.57 19.72 22.22
C GLY A 508 -17.94 20.40 22.08
N PRO A 509 -18.11 21.62 22.61
CA PRO A 509 -19.37 22.37 22.56
C PRO A 509 -19.89 22.51 21.13
N ARG A 510 -21.20 22.29 20.93
CA ARG A 510 -21.87 22.21 19.60
C ARG A 510 -21.31 21.15 18.63
N GLY A 511 -20.32 20.33 19.01
CA GLY A 511 -19.88 19.20 18.20
C GLY A 511 -20.92 18.09 18.16
N TYR A 512 -20.94 17.32 17.07
CA TYR A 512 -21.78 16.13 16.93
C TYR A 512 -20.94 14.89 16.58
N GLY A 513 -21.16 13.78 17.28
CA GLY A 513 -20.40 12.54 17.08
C GLY A 513 -21.27 11.31 16.80
N VAL A 514 -20.86 10.53 15.79
CA VAL A 514 -21.35 9.17 15.51
C VAL A 514 -20.17 8.21 15.59
N LEU A 515 -20.08 7.42 16.67
CA LEU A 515 -18.89 6.63 16.99
C LEU A 515 -19.28 5.15 17.05
N SER A 516 -18.69 4.26 16.25
CA SER A 516 -19.00 2.82 16.33
C SER A 516 -17.79 1.91 16.08
N ARG A 517 -17.68 0.78 16.80
CA ARG A 517 -16.64 -0.26 16.60
C ARG A 517 -15.19 0.24 16.69
N ASN A 518 -14.91 1.27 17.48
CA ASN A 518 -13.54 1.75 17.68
C ASN A 518 -12.89 1.10 18.91
N LEU A 519 -11.61 0.72 18.77
CA LEU A 519 -10.73 0.35 19.87
C LEU A 519 -10.03 1.62 20.38
N ILE A 520 -10.19 1.96 21.66
CA ILE A 520 -9.62 3.17 22.26
C ILE A 520 -8.93 2.78 23.58
N GLN A 521 -7.62 3.01 23.70
CA GLN A 521 -6.82 2.58 24.86
C GLN A 521 -5.54 3.43 25.03
N GLY A 522 -4.89 3.39 26.20
CA GLY A 522 -3.58 4.06 26.42
C GLY A 522 -3.56 5.60 26.37
N ASN A 523 -4.72 6.24 26.19
CA ASN A 523 -4.83 7.69 26.11
C ASN A 523 -4.62 8.35 27.50
N GLY A 524 -4.01 9.53 27.53
CA GLY A 524 -3.58 10.22 28.75
C GLY A 524 -4.69 10.92 29.53
N GLN A 525 -5.91 10.95 28.99
CA GLN A 525 -7.17 11.37 29.63
C GLN A 525 -8.29 10.40 29.17
N GLU A 526 -9.57 10.72 29.40
CA GLU A 526 -10.70 9.86 29.00
C GLU A 526 -10.64 9.45 27.51
N GLY A 527 -10.96 8.20 27.21
CA GLY A 527 -11.00 7.70 25.83
C GLY A 527 -11.97 8.50 24.95
N ILE A 528 -13.12 8.91 25.50
CA ILE A 528 -14.09 9.79 24.84
C ILE A 528 -14.51 10.93 25.78
N PHE A 529 -14.22 12.17 25.40
CA PHE A 529 -14.77 13.37 26.02
C PHE A 529 -16.00 13.85 25.26
N CYS A 530 -17.08 14.20 25.98
CA CYS A 530 -18.31 14.70 25.38
C CYS A 530 -18.89 15.91 26.13
N GLY A 531 -18.61 17.11 25.61
CA GLY A 531 -19.32 18.36 25.90
C GLY A 531 -20.31 18.80 24.82
N GLY A 532 -20.44 18.03 23.73
CA GLY A 532 -21.43 18.22 22.66
C GLY A 532 -22.50 17.13 22.64
N MET A 533 -22.99 16.79 21.44
CA MET A 533 -24.02 15.76 21.23
C MET A 533 -23.40 14.48 20.64
N LEU A 534 -23.79 13.32 21.19
CA LEU A 534 -23.50 12.00 20.61
C LEU A 534 -24.79 11.36 20.12
N ASN A 535 -24.71 10.60 19.03
CA ASN A 535 -25.83 9.76 18.59
C ASN A 535 -25.99 8.57 19.56
N PRO A 536 -27.11 8.46 20.30
CA PRO A 536 -27.28 7.44 21.34
C PRO A 536 -27.22 6.02 20.78
N ASN A 537 -27.64 5.82 19.52
CA ASN A 537 -27.64 4.51 18.86
C ASN A 537 -26.25 4.06 18.37
N SER A 538 -25.21 4.90 18.50
CA SER A 538 -23.86 4.59 17.99
C SER A 538 -22.97 3.83 18.99
N ILE A 539 -23.19 4.01 20.29
CA ILE A 539 -22.30 3.60 21.39
C ILE A 539 -22.16 2.05 21.54
N HIS A 540 -23.01 1.25 20.89
CA HIS A 540 -23.21 -0.18 21.17
C HIS A 540 -22.05 -1.16 20.88
N LYS A 541 -20.90 -0.70 20.39
CA LYS A 541 -19.67 -1.51 20.24
C LYS A 541 -18.42 -0.66 20.44
N LEU A 542 -18.08 -0.35 21.69
CA LEU A 542 -16.76 0.15 22.07
C LEU A 542 -16.07 -0.95 22.87
N GLU A 543 -15.02 -1.53 22.31
CA GLU A 543 -14.14 -2.45 23.05
C GLU A 543 -13.03 -1.62 23.68
N MET A 544 -12.91 -1.70 25.01
CA MET A 544 -11.78 -1.15 25.76
C MET A 544 -11.32 -2.21 26.76
N MET A 545 -10.01 -2.50 26.76
CA MET A 545 -9.38 -3.35 27.76
C MET A 545 -8.66 -2.47 28.78
N SER A 546 -9.14 -2.46 30.03
CA SER A 546 -8.42 -1.90 31.17
C SER A 546 -7.50 -2.97 31.77
N GLU A 547 -6.24 -2.65 32.06
CA GLU A 547 -5.27 -3.61 32.63
C GLU A 547 -5.62 -4.13 34.04
N GLU A 548 -6.60 -3.55 34.75
CA GLU A 548 -6.90 -3.89 36.15
C GLU A 548 -7.92 -5.03 36.38
N THR A 549 -8.64 -5.53 35.37
CA THR A 549 -9.71 -6.54 35.59
C THR A 549 -9.17 -7.96 35.73
N SER A 550 -8.45 -8.23 36.82
CA SER A 550 -8.09 -9.57 37.31
C SER A 550 -8.61 -9.87 38.74
N ARG A 551 -9.73 -9.26 39.16
CA ARG A 551 -10.55 -9.71 40.29
C ARG A 551 -12.00 -9.20 40.23
N GLN A 552 -12.92 -10.12 40.55
CA GLN A 552 -14.33 -9.93 40.90
C GLN A 552 -15.29 -9.40 39.81
N GLU A 553 -16.14 -10.31 39.35
CA GLU A 553 -17.33 -10.02 38.55
C GLU A 553 -18.47 -9.42 39.41
N HIS A 554 -19.55 -9.00 38.75
CA HIS A 554 -20.82 -8.52 39.33
C HIS A 554 -20.84 -7.08 39.90
N ASN A 555 -20.55 -6.07 39.05
CA ASN A 555 -21.30 -4.78 38.94
C ASN A 555 -20.70 -3.79 37.89
N ASN A 556 -20.35 -4.26 36.68
CA ASN A 556 -19.47 -3.50 35.77
C ASN A 556 -20.14 -2.54 34.77
N SER A 557 -21.45 -2.63 34.49
CA SER A 557 -22.08 -1.83 33.42
C SER A 557 -22.08 -0.31 33.69
N GLU A 558 -22.41 0.14 34.90
CA GLU A 558 -22.38 1.59 35.24
C GLU A 558 -20.96 2.15 35.39
N ARG A 559 -20.00 1.30 35.77
CA ARG A 559 -18.61 1.72 36.02
C ARG A 559 -17.84 1.89 34.71
N ILE A 560 -18.00 0.98 33.76
CA ILE A 560 -17.45 1.10 32.40
C ILE A 560 -17.95 2.40 31.73
N ILE A 561 -19.24 2.73 31.84
CA ILE A 561 -19.78 3.99 31.27
C ILE A 561 -19.16 5.24 31.93
N ARG A 562 -18.84 5.19 33.24
CA ARG A 562 -18.22 6.29 33.98
C ARG A 562 -16.76 6.57 33.58
N ASP A 563 -16.00 5.54 33.26
CA ASP A 563 -14.59 5.67 32.87
C ASP A 563 -14.45 5.93 31.34
N VAL A 564 -15.49 5.62 30.54
CA VAL A 564 -15.53 5.81 29.09
C VAL A 564 -16.03 7.20 28.64
N ILE A 565 -16.91 7.86 29.42
CA ILE A 565 -17.47 9.18 29.08
C ILE A 565 -17.32 10.16 30.26
N GLY A 566 -16.60 11.27 30.03
CA GLY A 566 -16.39 12.32 31.02
C GLY A 566 -17.68 12.87 31.69
N TRP A 567 -17.55 13.24 32.97
CA TRP A 567 -18.62 13.37 33.98
C TRP A 567 -19.81 14.33 33.69
N TRP A 568 -19.84 15.04 32.56
CA TRP A 568 -20.89 16.01 32.24
C TRP A 568 -22.17 15.38 31.68
N TYR A 569 -22.06 14.33 30.85
CA TYR A 569 -23.23 13.79 30.12
C TYR A 569 -24.22 13.03 31.02
N LEU A 570 -23.72 12.35 32.06
CA LEU A 570 -24.53 11.56 33.00
C LEU A 570 -25.51 12.40 33.84
N ARG A 571 -25.29 13.71 34.00
CA ARG A 571 -26.24 14.60 34.72
C ARG A 571 -27.49 14.95 33.92
N SER A 572 -27.42 14.88 32.59
CA SER A 572 -28.52 15.17 31.67
C SER A 572 -29.27 13.91 31.21
N PHE A 573 -28.78 12.72 31.54
CA PHE A 573 -29.43 11.44 31.20
C PHE A 573 -30.29 10.88 32.34
N TRP A 574 -30.15 11.43 33.56
CA TRP A 574 -30.86 11.03 34.78
C TRP A 574 -31.83 12.13 35.30
N LYS A 575 -32.26 13.03 34.40
CA LYS A 575 -33.31 14.03 34.60
C LYS A 575 -34.20 14.06 33.36
#